data_AF-A0A7Z0LHQ5-F1
#
_entry.id   AF-A0A7Z0LHQ5-F1
#
_cell.length_a   1.000
_cell.length_b   1.000
_cell.length_c   1.000
_cell.angle_alpha   90.00
_cell.angle_beta   90.00
_cell.angle_gamma   90.00
#
_symmetry.space_group_name_H-M   'P 1'
#
loop_
_entity.id
_entity.type
_entity.pdbx_description
1 polymer ?
#
loop_
_entity_poly.entity_id
_entity_poly.type
_entity_poly.pdbx_seq_one_letter_code
_entity_poly.pdbx_strand_id
1 'polypeptide(L)'
;MKSLEKGFRHLSREDKLKQLVEYGWLNTDNYDSLLSHPLINEEVANSLIENVIGQGTLPVGLLPKIIVDDKEYVVPMMVEEPSVVAAASYGAKLVNQSGGFKTISSQRLM
;
A
#
# COMPACT_ATOMS: atom_id res chain seq x y z
N MET A 1 3.64 -10.88 11.08
CA MET A 1 2.90 -10.96 9.79
C MET A 1 3.72 -11.81 8.81
N LYS A 2 3.14 -12.54 7.84
CA LYS A 2 3.96 -13.26 6.83
C LYS A 2 4.78 -12.25 6.01
N SER A 3 6.09 -12.43 5.85
CA SER A 3 6.91 -11.46 5.10
C SER A 3 6.76 -11.63 3.59
N LEU A 4 6.76 -10.52 2.85
CA LEU A 4 6.94 -10.57 1.39
C LEU A 4 8.37 -11.00 1.06
N GLU A 5 8.51 -11.95 0.14
CA GLU A 5 9.81 -12.48 -0.27
C GLU A 5 10.50 -11.56 -1.27
N LYS A 6 11.82 -11.73 -1.46
CA LYS A 6 12.61 -10.94 -2.43
C LYS A 6 12.08 -11.05 -3.87
N GLY A 7 11.38 -12.15 -4.19
CA GLY A 7 10.75 -12.37 -5.49
C GLY A 7 9.50 -11.52 -5.74
N PHE A 8 8.87 -10.95 -4.71
CA PHE A 8 7.59 -10.23 -4.84
C PHE A 8 7.61 -9.15 -5.91
N ARG A 9 8.69 -8.37 -5.99
CA ARG A 9 8.81 -7.28 -6.98
C ARG A 9 8.74 -7.76 -8.43
N HIS A 10 9.15 -8.99 -8.69
CA HIS A 10 9.24 -9.61 -10.02
C HIS A 10 7.95 -10.33 -10.43
N LEU A 11 7.02 -10.54 -9.49
CA LEU A 11 5.73 -11.15 -9.77
C LEU A 11 4.86 -10.23 -10.65
N SER A 12 3.99 -10.86 -11.45
CA SER A 12 2.93 -10.16 -12.16
C SER A 12 1.99 -9.47 -11.17
N ARG A 13 1.19 -8.49 -11.63
CA ARG A 13 0.21 -7.82 -10.76
C ARG A 13 -0.80 -8.82 -10.18
N GLU A 14 -1.26 -9.76 -10.98
CA GLU A 14 -2.21 -10.78 -10.56
C GLU A 14 -1.62 -11.73 -9.51
N ASP A 15 -0.37 -12.19 -9.72
CA ASP A 15 0.31 -13.08 -8.77
C ASP A 15 0.64 -12.38 -7.45
N LYS A 16 0.98 -11.08 -7.50
CA LYS A 16 1.11 -10.25 -6.30
C LYS A 16 -0.20 -10.27 -5.50
N LEU A 17 -1.33 -9.98 -6.15
CA LEU A 17 -2.62 -9.95 -5.48
C LEU A 17 -3.04 -11.33 -4.95
N LYS A 18 -2.80 -12.41 -5.69
CA LYS A 18 -3.04 -13.79 -5.22
C LYS A 18 -2.25 -14.10 -3.96
N GLN A 19 -0.95 -13.78 -3.95
CA GLN A 19 -0.11 -13.98 -2.78
C GLN A 19 -0.59 -13.17 -1.57
N LEU A 20 -1.08 -11.94 -1.78
CA LEU A 20 -1.64 -11.11 -0.70
C LEU A 20 -2.93 -11.71 -0.11
N VAL A 21 -3.77 -12.36 -0.93
CA VAL A 21 -4.93 -13.13 -0.46
C VAL A 21 -4.49 -14.35 0.33
N GLU A 22 -3.52 -15.12 -0.15
CA GLU A 22 -2.96 -16.29 0.57
C GLU A 22 -2.31 -15.92 1.91
N TYR A 23 -1.83 -14.68 2.03
CA TYR A 23 -1.25 -14.14 3.26
C TYR A 23 -2.31 -13.62 4.22
N GLY A 24 -3.57 -13.55 3.78
CA GLY A 24 -4.70 -12.98 4.53
C GLY A 24 -4.64 -11.45 4.65
N TRP A 25 -3.88 -10.78 3.78
CA TRP A 25 -3.78 -9.31 3.76
C TRP A 25 -4.91 -8.68 2.97
N LEU A 26 -5.45 -9.43 2.00
CA LEU A 26 -6.61 -9.08 1.20
C LEU A 26 -7.63 -10.22 1.29
N ASN A 27 -8.89 -9.90 1.05
CA ASN A 27 -9.93 -10.88 0.73
C ASN A 27 -10.24 -10.87 -0.78
N THR A 28 -11.21 -11.67 -1.19
CA THR A 28 -11.68 -11.74 -2.60
C THR A 28 -12.20 -10.40 -3.11
N ASP A 29 -12.94 -9.65 -2.30
CA ASP A 29 -13.54 -8.38 -2.70
C ASP A 29 -12.46 -7.33 -3.00
N ASN A 30 -11.44 -7.25 -2.14
CA ASN A 30 -10.30 -6.36 -2.35
C ASN A 30 -9.42 -6.81 -3.52
N TYR A 31 -9.27 -8.13 -3.73
CA TYR A 31 -8.56 -8.67 -4.89
C TYR A 31 -9.22 -8.23 -6.20
N ASP A 32 -10.53 -8.44 -6.32
CA ASP A 32 -11.30 -8.08 -7.51
C ASP A 32 -11.32 -6.57 -7.74
N SER A 33 -11.43 -5.78 -6.66
CA SER A 33 -11.36 -4.32 -6.74
C SER A 33 -10.01 -3.85 -7.29
N LEU A 34 -8.89 -4.35 -6.75
CA LEU A 34 -7.56 -3.92 -7.16
C LEU A 34 -7.15 -4.44 -8.55
N LEU A 35 -7.68 -5.59 -8.98
CA LEU A 35 -7.38 -6.16 -10.29
C LEU A 35 -8.21 -5.53 -11.40
N SER A 36 -9.52 -5.44 -11.19
CA SER A 36 -10.52 -5.22 -12.24
C SER A 36 -11.30 -3.91 -12.10
N HIS A 37 -11.39 -3.33 -10.90
CA HIS A 37 -12.17 -2.11 -10.64
C HIS A 37 -11.34 -1.06 -9.86
N PRO A 38 -10.24 -0.54 -10.44
CA PRO A 38 -9.34 0.36 -9.73
C PRO A 38 -9.91 1.78 -9.48
N LEU A 39 -11.10 2.06 -9.99
CA LEU A 39 -11.80 3.34 -9.88
C LEU A 39 -13.03 3.19 -9.00
N ILE A 40 -13.47 4.31 -8.40
CA ILE A 40 -14.70 4.33 -7.62
C ILE A 40 -15.93 4.37 -8.55
N ASN A 41 -17.09 4.01 -8.01
CA ASN A 41 -18.37 4.12 -8.71
C ASN A 41 -18.61 5.58 -9.15
N GLU A 42 -19.16 5.76 -10.36
CA GLU A 42 -19.49 7.07 -10.94
C GLU A 42 -20.46 7.90 -10.07
N GLU A 43 -21.44 7.28 -9.43
CA GLU A 43 -22.34 7.97 -8.48
C GLU A 43 -21.56 8.54 -7.29
N VAL A 44 -20.58 7.79 -6.78
CA VAL A 44 -19.71 8.25 -5.70
C VAL A 44 -18.84 9.40 -6.22
N ALA A 45 -18.23 9.27 -7.39
CA ALA A 45 -17.40 10.32 -7.98
C ALA A 45 -18.19 11.63 -8.16
N ASN A 46 -19.41 11.56 -8.70
CA ASN A 46 -20.31 12.71 -8.89
C ASN A 46 -20.79 13.35 -7.58
N SER A 47 -20.79 12.59 -6.47
CA SER A 47 -21.14 13.12 -5.14
C SER A 47 -19.98 13.81 -4.43
N LEU A 48 -18.73 13.53 -4.84
CA LEU A 48 -17.54 14.03 -4.14
C LEU A 48 -17.16 15.47 -4.56
N ILE A 49 -17.33 15.81 -5.85
CA ILE A 49 -16.96 17.12 -6.41
C ILE A 49 -17.93 17.52 -7.54
N GLU A 50 -17.96 18.81 -7.88
CA GLU A 50 -18.72 19.32 -9.03
C GLU A 50 -17.98 19.13 -10.37
N ASN A 51 -18.73 19.14 -11.47
CA ASN A 51 -18.21 19.11 -12.85
C ASN A 51 -17.25 17.94 -13.15
N VAL A 52 -17.56 16.74 -12.64
CA VAL A 52 -16.80 15.52 -12.93
C VAL A 52 -16.86 15.22 -14.44
N ILE A 53 -15.69 15.14 -15.08
CA ILE A 53 -15.54 14.75 -16.48
C ILE A 53 -14.74 13.45 -16.66
N GLY A 54 -14.28 12.85 -15.56
CA GLY A 54 -13.49 11.62 -15.58
C GLY A 54 -12.82 11.33 -14.24
N GLN A 55 -12.16 10.16 -14.16
CA GLN A 55 -11.37 9.73 -13.01
C GLN A 55 -9.96 9.35 -13.48
N GLY A 56 -8.96 9.68 -12.66
CA GLY A 56 -7.56 9.28 -12.85
C GLY A 56 -7.14 8.21 -11.84
N THR A 57 -6.05 7.51 -12.11
CA THR A 57 -5.43 6.59 -11.17
C THR A 57 -3.91 6.74 -11.17
N LEU A 58 -3.26 6.30 -10.10
CA LEU A 58 -1.81 6.28 -9.94
C LEU A 58 -1.36 4.86 -9.58
N PRO A 59 -0.10 4.48 -9.88
CA PRO A 59 0.45 3.22 -9.44
C PRO A 59 0.34 3.05 -7.91
N VAL A 60 -0.06 1.85 -7.48
CA VAL A 60 -0.11 1.47 -6.06
C VAL A 60 0.94 0.40 -5.80
N GLY A 61 1.89 0.72 -4.92
CA GLY A 61 2.90 -0.18 -4.40
C GLY A 61 2.71 -0.47 -2.91
N LEU A 62 3.57 -1.35 -2.37
CA LEU A 62 3.60 -1.69 -0.95
C LEU A 62 5.01 -1.52 -0.40
N LEU A 63 5.12 -0.88 0.77
CA LEU A 63 6.23 -1.06 1.68
C LEU A 63 5.96 -2.34 2.50
N PRO A 64 6.76 -3.40 2.33
CA PRO A 64 6.41 -4.74 2.81
C PRO A 64 6.53 -4.92 4.32
N LYS A 65 7.38 -4.13 4.98
CA LYS A 65 7.62 -4.20 6.42
C LYS A 65 8.28 -2.93 6.95
N ILE A 66 7.58 -2.21 7.81
CA ILE A 66 8.14 -1.17 8.68
C ILE A 66 7.77 -1.50 10.13
N ILE A 67 8.73 -1.37 11.05
CA ILE A 67 8.49 -1.53 12.49
C ILE A 67 8.37 -0.13 13.08
N VAL A 68 7.23 0.17 13.70
CA VAL A 68 6.97 1.44 14.36
C VAL A 68 6.42 1.13 15.75
N ASP A 69 7.10 1.60 16.79
CA ASP A 69 6.74 1.35 18.19
C ASP A 69 6.52 -0.13 18.48
N ASP A 70 7.50 -0.95 18.07
CA ASP A 70 7.54 -2.41 18.23
C ASP A 70 6.43 -3.18 17.47
N LYS A 71 5.66 -2.49 16.62
CA LYS A 71 4.61 -3.09 15.79
C LYS A 71 4.98 -3.08 14.31
N GLU A 72 4.77 -4.23 13.67
CA GLU A 72 4.97 -4.40 12.23
C GLU A 72 3.78 -3.87 11.43
N TYR A 73 4.08 -3.13 10.36
CA TYR A 73 3.10 -2.62 9.40
C TYR A 73 3.53 -2.89 7.96
N VAL A 74 2.51 -3.02 7.10
CA VAL A 74 2.63 -2.93 5.65
C VAL A 74 1.98 -1.62 5.24
N VAL A 75 2.65 -0.84 4.39
CA VAL A 75 2.16 0.49 4.03
C VAL A 75 1.80 0.53 2.55
N PRO A 76 0.53 0.78 2.18
CA PRO A 76 0.16 1.07 0.80
C PRO A 76 0.69 2.44 0.38
N MET A 77 1.23 2.52 -0.83
CA MET A 77 1.85 3.74 -1.38
C MET A 77 1.30 3.99 -2.78
N MET A 78 0.55 5.07 -2.96
CA MET A 78 0.03 5.50 -4.26
C MET A 78 0.89 6.66 -4.78
N VAL A 79 1.72 6.40 -5.79
CA VAL A 79 2.76 7.35 -6.25
C VAL A 79 3.18 7.04 -7.70
N GLU A 80 3.45 8.08 -8.48
CA GLU A 80 3.93 7.99 -9.87
C GLU A 80 5.45 7.95 -9.98
N GLU A 81 6.17 8.53 -9.01
CA GLU A 81 7.61 8.69 -9.09
C GLU A 81 8.35 7.35 -8.92
N PRO A 82 9.23 6.99 -9.89
CA PRO A 82 10.06 5.79 -9.78
C PRO A 82 10.92 5.78 -8.52
N SER A 83 11.27 4.59 -8.05
CA SER A 83 12.17 4.37 -6.90
C SER A 83 11.63 4.79 -5.52
N VAL A 84 10.56 5.58 -5.38
CA VAL A 84 10.02 6.00 -4.07
C VAL A 84 9.69 4.79 -3.18
N VAL A 85 8.89 3.84 -3.68
CA VAL A 85 8.54 2.62 -2.94
C VAL A 85 9.77 1.76 -2.62
N ALA A 86 10.73 1.70 -3.55
CA ALA A 86 11.95 0.92 -3.38
C ALA A 86 12.87 1.53 -2.31
N ALA A 87 13.06 2.85 -2.33
CA ALA A 87 13.85 3.59 -1.35
C ALA A 87 13.24 3.51 0.05
N ALA A 88 11.92 3.70 0.17
CA ALA A 88 11.21 3.57 1.44
C ALA A 88 11.33 2.15 2.02
N SER A 89 11.17 1.12 1.18
CA SER A 89 11.33 -0.28 1.57
C SER A 89 12.76 -0.60 2.02
N TYR A 90 13.77 -0.08 1.32
CA TYR A 90 15.18 -0.27 1.68
C TYR A 90 15.54 0.46 2.98
N GLY A 91 15.12 1.72 3.13
CA GLY A 91 15.33 2.49 4.34
C GLY A 91 14.67 1.83 5.56
N ALA A 92 13.41 1.41 5.44
CA ALA A 92 12.72 0.68 6.50
C ALA A 92 13.46 -0.61 6.88
N LYS A 93 13.96 -1.36 5.88
CA LYS A 93 14.76 -2.56 6.14
C LYS A 93 16.01 -2.27 6.97
N LEU A 94 16.74 -1.20 6.68
CA LEU A 94 17.93 -0.80 7.45
C LEU A 94 17.57 -0.41 8.89
N VAL A 95 16.56 0.42 9.07
CA VAL A 95 16.15 0.87 10.42
C VAL A 95 15.57 -0.28 11.25
N ASN A 96 14.84 -1.21 10.63
CA ASN A 96 14.32 -2.41 11.30
C ASN A 96 15.44 -3.27 11.90
N GLN A 97 16.66 -3.28 11.33
CA GLN A 97 17.81 -4.00 11.90
C GLN A 97 18.28 -3.39 13.24
N SER A 98 17.90 -2.14 13.51
CA SER A 98 18.24 -1.40 14.73
C SER A 98 17.08 -1.33 15.73
N GLY A 99 16.01 -2.10 15.53
CA GLY A 99 14.83 -2.12 16.40
C GLY A 99 13.62 -1.34 15.88
N GLY A 100 13.69 -0.75 14.68
CA GLY A 100 12.58 -0.01 14.09
C GLY A 100 12.52 1.46 14.50
N PHE A 101 11.45 2.13 14.09
CA PHE A 101 11.19 3.53 14.41
C PHE A 101 10.49 3.67 15.76
N LYS A 102 10.83 4.72 16.50
CA LYS A 102 10.09 5.19 17.68
C LYS A 102 9.41 6.51 17.35
N THR A 103 8.15 6.65 17.72
CA THR A 103 7.39 7.88 17.43
C THR A 103 6.91 8.57 18.70
N ILE A 104 6.83 9.89 18.64
CA ILE A 104 6.25 10.74 19.67
C ILE A 104 5.32 11.70 18.94
N SER A 105 4.08 11.84 19.41
CA SER A 105 3.10 12.77 18.83
C SER A 105 2.63 13.77 19.89
N SER A 106 2.37 15.01 19.45
CA SER A 106 1.69 15.99 20.28
C SER A 106 0.20 15.66 20.41
N GLN A 107 -0.51 16.38 21.28
CA GLN A 107 -1.95 16.26 21.37
C GLN A 107 -2.62 16.63 20.03
N ARG A 108 -3.50 15.77 19.54
CA ARG A 108 -4.30 16.02 18.34
C ARG A 108 -5.44 16.97 18.67
N LEU A 109 -5.23 18.26 18.39
CA LEU A 109 -6.27 19.29 18.38
C LEU A 109 -6.73 19.51 16.92
N MET A 110 -8.03 19.78 16.72
CA MET A 110 -8.59 20.12 15.40
C MET A 110 -8.52 21.62 15.16
#